data_AF-A0A8C6EX67-F1
#
_entry.id   AF-A0A8C6EX67-F1
#
_cell.length_a   1.000
_cell.length_b   1.000
_cell.length_c   1.000
_cell.angle_alpha   90.00
_cell.angle_beta   90.00
_cell.angle_gamma   90.00
#
_symmetry.space_group_name_H-M   'P 1'
#
loop_
_entity.id
_entity.type
_entity.pdbx_description
1 polymer ?
#
loop_
_entity_poly.entity_id
_entity_poly.type
_entity_poly.pdbx_seq_one_letter_code
_entity_poly.pdbx_strand_id
1 'polypeptide(L)'
;MEAEGLDWLLVPLHRLVSWGAAAAMVFGGVVPYIPQYRDIRRTQNADGFSTHVCLVLLVANILRILFWFGRRFESPLLWQSIVMTLTMLLMLKLCTEVRVANELNLKRRSFADFDPHHFWHWSSFGDYVQCVLAFTGVAGYVTYLSIDSTLFVETLGFLAVLTEAMLGVPQLYRNYCHRSTEGMSLKMVLMWTSGDTFKTAYFLLNGAPLQFSVCGLLQVLVDLAILGQAYIFACHPQKPAPHTAHPASAKAL
;
A
#
# COMPACT_ATOMS: atom_id res chain seq x y z
N MET A 1 32.42 -21.73 -32.91
CA MET A 1 31.34 -21.36 -33.84
C MET A 1 29.94 -21.67 -33.31
N GLU A 2 29.79 -22.09 -32.04
CA GLU A 2 28.47 -22.37 -31.42
C GLU A 2 27.97 -21.22 -30.51
N ALA A 3 28.85 -20.31 -30.07
CA ALA A 3 28.47 -19.20 -29.20
C ALA A 3 27.63 -18.12 -29.92
N GLU A 4 27.97 -17.77 -31.16
CA GLU A 4 27.25 -16.73 -31.93
C GLU A 4 25.82 -17.14 -32.31
N GLY A 5 25.56 -18.46 -32.37
CA GLY A 5 24.25 -19.03 -32.65
C GLY A 5 23.30 -19.05 -31.45
N LEU A 6 23.77 -18.79 -30.23
CA LEU A 6 22.91 -18.69 -29.04
C LEU A 6 22.65 -17.23 -28.66
N ASP A 7 23.61 -16.34 -28.91
CA ASP A 7 23.52 -14.91 -28.61
C ASP A 7 22.34 -14.22 -29.33
N TRP A 8 22.02 -14.62 -30.57
CA TRP A 8 20.87 -14.06 -31.30
C TRP A 8 19.51 -14.40 -30.67
N LEU A 9 19.40 -15.50 -29.91
CA LEU A 9 18.20 -15.86 -29.15
C LEU A 9 18.23 -15.27 -27.73
N LEU A 10 19.40 -15.24 -27.10
CA LEU A 10 19.56 -14.76 -25.73
C LEU A 10 19.31 -13.26 -25.62
N VAL A 11 19.72 -12.45 -26.61
CA VAL A 11 19.49 -11.00 -26.60
C VAL A 11 18.00 -10.60 -26.64
N PRO A 12 17.17 -11.09 -27.57
CA PRO A 12 15.74 -10.79 -27.56
C PRO A 12 15.03 -11.41 -26.35
N LEU A 13 15.44 -12.59 -25.90
CA LEU A 13 14.89 -13.20 -24.69
C LEU A 13 15.17 -12.35 -23.45
N HIS A 14 16.41 -11.91 -23.25
CA HIS A 14 16.79 -11.02 -22.15
C HIS A 14 16.02 -9.70 -22.20
N ARG A 15 15.83 -9.12 -23.40
CA ARG A 15 14.99 -7.92 -23.56
C ARG A 15 13.54 -8.20 -23.17
N LEU A 16 12.94 -9.30 -23.63
CA LEU A 16 11.57 -9.64 -23.26
C LEU A 16 11.42 -9.83 -21.74
N VAL A 17 12.38 -10.50 -21.10
CA VAL A 17 12.41 -10.68 -19.65
C VAL A 17 12.55 -9.34 -18.93
N SER A 18 13.42 -8.44 -19.38
CA SER A 18 13.62 -7.14 -18.74
C SER A 18 12.40 -6.21 -18.91
N TRP A 19 11.77 -6.20 -20.08
CA TRP A 19 10.51 -5.49 -20.31
C TRP A 19 9.37 -6.04 -19.46
N GLY A 20 9.27 -7.38 -19.37
CA GLY A 20 8.32 -8.06 -18.49
C GLY A 20 8.55 -7.71 -17.02
N ALA A 21 9.80 -7.70 -16.57
CA ALA A 21 10.16 -7.32 -15.20
C ALA A 21 9.84 -5.86 -14.90
N ALA A 22 10.13 -4.94 -15.82
CA ALA A 22 9.78 -3.52 -15.68
C ALA A 22 8.26 -3.32 -15.61
N ALA A 23 7.48 -4.01 -16.44
CA ALA A 23 6.02 -3.97 -16.37
C ALA A 23 5.50 -4.54 -15.04
N ALA A 24 6.04 -5.68 -14.59
CA ALA A 24 5.70 -6.26 -13.30
C ALA A 24 6.04 -5.32 -12.13
N MET A 25 7.16 -4.60 -12.20
CA MET A 25 7.53 -3.58 -11.20
C MET A 25 6.53 -2.43 -11.17
N VAL A 26 6.10 -1.93 -12.33
CA VAL A 26 5.18 -0.78 -12.43
C VAL A 26 3.77 -1.15 -11.95
N PHE A 27 3.24 -2.29 -12.39
CA PHE A 27 1.84 -2.67 -12.18
C PHE A 27 1.64 -3.63 -11.01
N GLY A 28 2.66 -4.35 -10.56
CA GLY A 28 2.54 -5.41 -9.55
C GLY A 28 1.88 -4.93 -8.27
N GLY A 29 2.27 -3.76 -7.77
CA GLY A 29 1.67 -3.18 -6.57
C GLY A 29 0.19 -2.80 -6.73
N VAL A 30 -0.29 -2.57 -7.94
CA VAL A 30 -1.68 -2.17 -8.24
C VAL A 30 -2.62 -3.36 -8.30
N VAL A 31 -2.10 -4.53 -8.72
CA VAL A 31 -2.89 -5.75 -8.95
C VAL A 31 -3.80 -6.12 -7.77
N PRO A 32 -3.35 -6.08 -6.50
CA PRO A 32 -4.21 -6.41 -5.35
C PRO A 32 -5.40 -5.46 -5.16
N TYR A 33 -5.32 -4.22 -5.63
CA TYR A 33 -6.40 -3.23 -5.49
C TYR A 33 -7.49 -3.37 -6.54
N ILE A 34 -7.22 -4.04 -7.66
CA ILE A 34 -8.22 -4.31 -8.71
C ILE A 34 -9.41 -5.15 -8.21
N PRO A 35 -9.20 -6.33 -7.58
CA PRO A 35 -10.31 -7.09 -7.03
C PRO A 35 -11.01 -6.33 -5.89
N GLN A 36 -10.26 -5.58 -5.07
CA GLN A 36 -10.82 -4.76 -3.99
C GLN A 36 -11.75 -3.66 -4.51
N TYR A 37 -11.34 -2.95 -5.56
CA TYR A 37 -12.15 -1.94 -6.23
C TYR A 37 -13.45 -2.54 -6.76
N ARG A 38 -13.35 -3.70 -7.42
CA ARG A 38 -14.51 -4.41 -7.97
C ARG A 38 -15.46 -4.85 -6.87
N ASP A 39 -14.94 -5.33 -5.75
CA ASP A 39 -15.73 -5.79 -4.61
C ASP A 39 -16.50 -4.63 -3.96
N ILE A 40 -15.84 -3.51 -3.65
CA ILE A 40 -16.49 -2.31 -3.09
C ILE A 40 -17.57 -1.78 -4.04
N ARG A 41 -17.26 -1.71 -5.35
CA ARG A 41 -18.23 -1.25 -6.35
C ARG A 41 -19.43 -2.18 -6.49
N ARG A 42 -19.25 -3.49 -6.32
CA ARG A 42 -20.33 -4.47 -6.42
C ARG A 42 -21.20 -4.51 -5.17
N THR A 43 -20.57 -4.49 -4.00
CA THR A 43 -21.25 -4.58 -2.70
C THR A 43 -21.85 -3.24 -2.27
N GLN A 44 -21.40 -2.13 -2.88
CA GLN A 44 -21.70 -0.78 -2.42
C GLN A 44 -21.38 -0.63 -0.92
N ASN A 45 -20.31 -1.28 -0.46
CA ASN A 45 -19.85 -1.20 0.92
C ASN A 45 -18.33 -0.96 0.93
N ALA A 46 -17.89 0.13 1.57
CA ALA A 46 -16.49 0.54 1.66
C ALA A 46 -15.90 0.36 3.07
N ASP A 47 -16.62 -0.24 4.01
CA ASP A 47 -16.17 -0.40 5.40
C ASP A 47 -15.06 -1.45 5.54
N GLY A 48 -15.03 -2.43 4.64
CA GLY A 48 -13.97 -3.45 4.60
C GLY A 48 -12.60 -2.94 4.15
N PHE A 49 -12.51 -1.72 3.61
CA PHE A 49 -11.26 -1.11 3.16
C PHE A 49 -10.94 0.17 3.94
N SER A 50 -9.73 0.23 4.49
CA SER A 50 -9.28 1.41 5.22
C SER A 50 -8.73 2.48 4.29
N THR A 51 -9.36 3.66 4.27
CA THR A 51 -8.88 4.83 3.51
C THR A 51 -7.51 5.32 3.99
N HIS A 52 -7.08 4.96 5.20
CA HIS A 52 -5.73 5.25 5.69
C HIS A 52 -4.63 4.51 4.91
N VAL A 53 -4.94 3.34 4.32
CA VAL A 53 -4.00 2.65 3.42
C VAL A 53 -3.71 3.55 2.21
N CYS A 54 -4.73 4.22 1.66
CA CYS A 54 -4.54 5.21 0.60
C CYS A 54 -3.69 6.38 1.08
N LEU A 55 -3.90 6.91 2.29
CA LEU A 55 -3.06 7.99 2.83
C LEU A 55 -1.58 7.58 2.86
N VAL A 56 -1.27 6.45 3.50
CA VAL A 56 0.10 5.99 3.70
C VAL A 56 0.79 5.76 2.36
N LEU A 57 0.10 5.15 1.39
CA LEU A 57 0.63 4.96 0.05
C LEU A 57 0.78 6.26 -0.75
N LEU A 58 -0.16 7.20 -0.64
CA LEU A 58 -0.03 8.51 -1.28
C LEU A 58 1.21 9.24 -0.74
N VAL A 59 1.38 9.30 0.58
CA VAL A 59 2.55 9.90 1.23
C VAL A 59 3.84 9.20 0.78
N ALA A 60 3.91 7.88 0.88
CA ALA A 60 5.10 7.11 0.48
C ALA A 60 5.50 7.37 -0.98
N ASN A 61 4.53 7.35 -1.91
CA ASN A 61 4.81 7.53 -3.34
C ASN A 61 5.16 8.98 -3.69
N ILE A 62 4.54 9.98 -3.04
CA ILE A 62 4.91 11.39 -3.24
C ILE A 62 6.34 11.63 -2.76
N LEU A 63 6.69 11.17 -1.55
CA LEU A 63 8.05 11.29 -1.04
C LEU A 63 9.06 10.57 -1.95
N ARG A 64 8.69 9.42 -2.52
CA ARG A 64 9.55 8.67 -3.47
C ARG A 64 9.76 9.42 -4.79
N ILE A 65 8.73 10.07 -5.31
CA ILE A 65 8.83 10.92 -6.50
C ILE A 65 9.75 12.12 -6.21
N LEU A 66 9.61 12.75 -5.04
CA LEU A 66 10.49 13.84 -4.61
C LEU A 66 11.95 13.37 -4.45
N PHE A 67 12.16 12.21 -3.83
CA PHE A 67 13.47 11.58 -3.71
C PHE A 67 14.13 11.34 -5.08
N TRP A 68 13.36 10.97 -6.10
CA TRP A 68 13.89 10.78 -7.46
C TRP A 68 14.52 12.04 -8.05
N PHE A 69 14.08 13.24 -7.64
CA PHE A 69 14.70 14.50 -8.05
C PHE A 69 16.06 14.74 -7.38
N GLY A 70 16.22 14.33 -6.12
CA GLY A 70 17.50 14.42 -5.41
C GLY A 70 18.49 13.32 -5.81
N ARG A 71 18.00 12.09 -5.99
CA ARG A 71 18.80 10.94 -6.40
C ARG A 71 18.06 10.11 -7.45
N ARG A 72 18.59 10.09 -8.68
CA ARG A 72 18.03 9.29 -9.78
C ARG A 72 18.20 7.80 -9.48
N PHE A 73 17.08 7.10 -9.37
CA PHE A 73 17.00 5.64 -9.38
C PHE A 73 16.24 5.19 -10.64
N GLU A 74 16.12 3.87 -10.82
CA GLU A 74 15.57 3.30 -12.05
C GLU A 74 14.13 3.74 -12.36
N SER A 75 13.90 4.08 -13.63
CA SER A 75 12.63 4.61 -14.14
C SER A 75 11.39 3.76 -13.84
N PRO A 76 11.44 2.41 -13.81
CA PRO A 76 10.27 1.59 -13.46
C PRO A 76 9.69 1.90 -12.08
N LEU A 77 10.52 2.25 -11.08
CA LEU A 77 10.06 2.59 -9.73
C LEU A 77 9.37 3.96 -9.70
N LEU A 78 9.82 4.90 -10.54
CA LEU A 78 9.17 6.20 -10.67
C LEU A 78 7.76 6.02 -11.26
N TRP A 79 7.66 5.24 -12.35
CA TRP A 79 6.37 4.91 -12.94
C TRP A 79 5.48 4.12 -11.98
N GLN A 80 6.04 3.18 -11.21
CA GLN A 80 5.34 2.49 -10.13
C GLN A 80 4.71 3.48 -9.14
N SER A 81 5.47 4.50 -8.72
CA SER A 81 4.98 5.51 -7.78
C SER A 81 3.83 6.34 -8.36
N ILE A 82 3.92 6.71 -9.62
CA ILE A 82 2.89 7.49 -10.33
C ILE A 82 1.62 6.66 -10.48
N VAL A 83 1.73 5.42 -10.99
CA VAL A 83 0.57 4.54 -11.19
C VAL A 83 -0.09 4.19 -9.86
N MET A 84 0.71 3.93 -8.81
CA MET A 84 0.18 3.69 -7.47
C MET A 84 -0.55 4.91 -6.90
N THR A 85 0.00 6.11 -7.07
CA THR A 85 -0.64 7.37 -6.66
C THR A 85 -2.01 7.53 -7.32
N LEU A 86 -2.09 7.34 -8.65
CA LEU A 86 -3.36 7.39 -9.38
C LEU A 86 -4.35 6.33 -8.88
N THR A 87 -3.89 5.11 -8.64
CA THR A 87 -4.71 4.02 -8.10
C THR A 87 -5.27 4.37 -6.73
N MET A 88 -4.47 4.95 -5.84
CA MET A 88 -4.93 5.35 -4.51
C MET A 88 -5.95 6.47 -4.56
N LEU A 89 -5.81 7.43 -5.47
CA LEU A 89 -6.82 8.46 -5.70
C LEU A 89 -8.13 7.86 -6.23
N LEU A 90 -8.07 6.89 -7.15
CA LEU A 90 -9.25 6.18 -7.66
C LEU A 90 -9.95 5.35 -6.58
N MET A 91 -9.19 4.62 -5.76
CA MET A 91 -9.71 3.88 -4.61
C MET A 91 -10.38 4.81 -3.61
N LEU A 92 -9.75 5.94 -3.30
CA LEU A 92 -10.27 6.93 -2.38
C LEU A 92 -11.56 7.56 -2.90
N LYS A 93 -11.60 7.92 -4.19
CA LYS A 93 -12.81 8.41 -4.86
C LYS A 93 -13.96 7.42 -4.71
N LEU A 94 -13.74 6.15 -5.08
CA LEU A 94 -14.76 5.11 -4.96
C LEU A 94 -15.26 4.97 -3.51
N CYS A 95 -14.34 4.91 -2.55
CA CYS A 95 -14.69 4.78 -1.13
C CYS A 95 -15.52 5.97 -0.64
N THR A 96 -15.17 7.19 -1.06
CA THR A 96 -15.93 8.39 -0.69
C THR A 96 -17.32 8.39 -1.32
N GLU A 97 -17.45 8.03 -2.59
CA GLU A 97 -18.75 7.97 -3.29
C GLU A 97 -19.71 6.97 -2.63
N VAL A 98 -19.21 5.77 -2.30
CA VAL A 98 -19.99 4.73 -1.63
C VAL A 98 -20.39 5.13 -0.21
N ARG A 99 -19.45 5.71 0.57
CA ARG A 99 -19.75 6.17 1.94
C ARG A 99 -20.82 7.28 1.94
N VAL A 100 -20.72 8.23 1.02
CA VAL A 100 -21.71 9.32 0.90
C VAL A 100 -23.07 8.80 0.45
N ALA A 101 -23.12 7.80 -0.43
CA ALA A 101 -24.38 7.20 -0.86
C ALA A 101 -25.10 6.43 0.27
N ASN A 102 -24.34 5.79 1.17
CA ASN A 102 -24.91 4.97 2.24
C ASN A 102 -25.28 5.76 3.51
N GLU A 103 -24.59 6.86 3.79
CA GLU A 103 -24.79 7.64 5.02
C GLU A 103 -25.67 8.88 4.76
N LEU A 104 -26.98 8.71 4.99
CA LEU A 104 -28.00 9.76 4.81
C LEU A 104 -27.81 11.01 5.70
N ASN A 105 -26.94 10.95 6.72
CA ASN A 105 -26.70 12.03 7.69
C ASN A 105 -25.20 12.32 7.92
N LEU A 106 -24.37 12.32 6.87
CA LEU A 106 -23.00 12.79 7.02
C LEU A 106 -22.98 14.25 7.47
N LYS A 107 -22.51 14.50 8.69
CA LYS A 107 -22.04 15.82 9.08
C LYS A 107 -20.99 16.23 8.04
N ARG A 108 -21.26 17.29 7.29
CA ARG A 108 -20.37 17.76 6.22
C ARG A 108 -19.04 18.15 6.87
N ARG A 109 -18.01 17.32 6.66
CA ARG A 109 -16.64 17.53 7.15
C ARG A 109 -15.77 17.89 5.96
N SER A 110 -15.03 18.98 6.09
CA SER A 110 -14.14 19.52 5.07
C SER A 110 -12.70 19.55 5.55
N PHE A 111 -11.77 19.61 4.60
CA PHE A 111 -10.36 19.84 4.87
C PHE A 111 -10.11 21.14 5.66
N ALA A 112 -10.93 22.17 5.43
CA ALA A 112 -10.80 23.47 6.07
C ALA A 112 -11.19 23.52 7.56
N ASP A 113 -11.74 22.42 8.10
CA ASP A 113 -12.22 22.39 9.50
C ASP A 113 -11.05 22.27 10.51
N PHE A 114 -9.81 22.01 10.05
CA PHE A 114 -8.56 21.93 10.84
C PHE A 114 -8.64 21.14 12.17
N ASP A 115 -9.58 20.19 12.28
CA ASP A 115 -9.73 19.35 13.45
C ASP A 115 -8.86 18.07 13.31
N PRO A 116 -7.79 17.90 14.11
CA PRO A 116 -6.91 16.75 14.03
C PRO A 116 -7.61 15.43 14.34
N HIS A 117 -8.69 15.44 15.15
CA HIS A 117 -9.40 14.23 15.53
C HIS A 117 -10.16 13.58 14.36
N HIS A 118 -10.44 14.34 13.30
CA HIS A 118 -11.18 13.89 12.13
C HIS A 118 -10.31 13.86 10.86
N PHE A 119 -8.98 13.87 11.05
CA PHE A 119 -8.04 13.82 9.95
C PHE A 119 -8.30 12.58 9.06
N TRP A 120 -8.32 12.79 7.74
CA TRP A 120 -8.56 11.75 6.74
C TRP A 120 -9.96 11.07 6.78
N HIS A 121 -10.94 11.73 7.39
CA HIS A 121 -12.36 11.33 7.41
C HIS A 121 -13.27 12.42 6.81
N TRP A 122 -12.88 12.97 5.67
CA TRP A 122 -13.65 13.99 4.96
C TRP A 122 -14.79 13.42 4.12
N SER A 123 -15.79 14.26 3.89
CA SER A 123 -17.02 13.89 3.19
C SER A 123 -16.91 13.99 1.66
N SER A 124 -16.02 14.83 1.14
CA SER A 124 -15.82 15.02 -0.29
C SER A 124 -14.46 14.51 -0.75
N PHE A 125 -14.42 13.84 -1.91
CA PHE A 125 -13.15 13.49 -2.57
C PHE A 125 -12.24 14.72 -2.79
N GLY A 126 -12.84 15.89 -3.03
CA GLY A 126 -12.09 17.14 -3.24
C GLY A 126 -11.21 17.53 -2.05
N ASP A 127 -11.69 17.32 -0.82
CA ASP A 127 -10.94 17.61 0.40
C ASP A 127 -9.66 16.75 0.50
N TYR A 128 -9.74 15.48 0.09
CA TYR A 128 -8.57 14.60 0.05
C TYR A 128 -7.56 15.06 -1.00
N VAL A 129 -8.01 15.43 -2.20
CA VAL A 129 -7.12 15.95 -3.26
C VAL A 129 -6.45 17.23 -2.81
N GLN A 130 -7.16 18.15 -2.15
CA GLN A 130 -6.57 19.37 -1.59
C GLN A 130 -5.49 19.06 -0.57
N CYS A 131 -5.73 18.12 0.36
CA CYS A 131 -4.71 17.69 1.31
C CYS A 131 -3.47 17.10 0.61
N VAL A 132 -3.67 16.25 -0.40
CA VAL A 132 -2.58 15.63 -1.16
C VAL A 132 -1.77 16.67 -1.92
N LEU A 133 -2.43 17.64 -2.56
CA LEU A 133 -1.76 18.75 -3.26
C LEU A 133 -1.01 19.66 -2.28
N ALA A 134 -1.61 20.00 -1.14
CA ALA A 134 -0.97 20.78 -0.08
C ALA A 134 0.29 20.07 0.45
N PHE A 135 0.18 18.78 0.78
CA PHE A 135 1.32 17.97 1.20
C PHE A 135 2.42 17.93 0.12
N THR A 136 2.04 17.70 -1.13
CA THR A 136 2.99 17.66 -2.27
C THR A 136 3.70 19.00 -2.44
N GLY A 137 2.97 20.12 -2.36
CA GLY A 137 3.53 21.46 -2.47
C GLY A 137 4.50 21.78 -1.34
N VAL A 138 4.11 21.50 -0.09
CA VAL A 138 4.96 21.74 1.09
C VAL A 138 6.20 20.84 1.06
N ALA A 139 6.03 19.52 0.87
CA ALA A 139 7.14 18.58 0.81
C ALA A 139 8.05 18.88 -0.38
N GLY A 140 7.49 19.26 -1.53
CA GLY A 140 8.24 19.67 -2.72
C GLY A 140 9.04 20.95 -2.50
N TYR A 141 8.46 21.95 -1.85
CA TYR A 141 9.15 23.20 -1.50
C TYR A 141 10.31 22.95 -0.53
N VAL A 142 10.09 22.18 0.53
CA VAL A 142 11.14 21.79 1.49
C VAL A 142 12.24 21.00 0.78
N THR A 143 11.86 20.08 -0.10
CA THR A 143 12.81 19.29 -0.91
C THR A 143 13.65 20.18 -1.82
N TYR A 144 13.02 21.14 -2.51
CA TYR A 144 13.71 22.08 -3.39
C TYR A 144 14.75 22.91 -2.63
N LEU A 145 14.41 23.43 -1.46
CA LEU A 145 15.34 24.20 -0.63
C LEU A 145 16.50 23.35 -0.07
N SER A 146 16.27 22.05 0.12
CA SER A 146 17.20 21.15 0.82
C SER A 146 17.87 20.14 -0.12
N ILE A 147 17.74 20.30 -1.44
CA ILE A 147 18.14 19.28 -2.42
C ILE A 147 19.65 19.04 -2.47
N ASP A 148 20.45 20.06 -2.17
CA ASP A 148 21.91 19.99 -2.12
C ASP A 148 22.42 19.20 -0.90
N SER A 149 21.56 18.99 0.12
CA SER A 149 21.91 18.21 1.31
C SER A 149 21.72 16.72 1.08
N THR A 150 22.83 15.98 0.95
CA THR A 150 22.81 14.52 0.82
C THR A 150 22.09 13.84 1.99
N LEU A 151 22.29 14.35 3.22
CA LEU A 151 21.62 13.81 4.40
C LEU A 151 20.10 13.92 4.27
N PHE A 152 19.60 15.07 3.79
CA PHE A 152 18.18 15.27 3.59
C PHE A 152 17.63 14.33 2.52
N VAL A 153 18.27 14.27 1.34
CA VAL A 153 17.83 13.43 0.23
C VAL A 153 17.81 11.95 0.61
N GLU A 154 18.84 11.46 1.30
CA GLU A 154 18.89 10.07 1.76
C GLU A 154 17.82 9.79 2.83
N THR A 155 17.61 10.72 3.78
CA THR A 155 16.54 10.57 4.78
C THR A 155 15.15 10.57 4.15
N LEU A 156 14.92 11.44 3.16
CA LEU A 156 13.68 11.51 2.41
C LEU A 156 13.38 10.17 1.69
N GLY A 157 14.39 9.62 1.00
CA GLY A 157 14.28 8.30 0.36
C GLY A 157 13.99 7.19 1.36
N PHE A 158 14.72 7.15 2.48
CA PHE A 158 14.51 6.16 3.52
C PHE A 158 13.09 6.24 4.10
N LEU A 159 12.62 7.44 4.44
CA LEU A 159 11.24 7.64 4.93
C LEU A 159 10.20 7.22 3.89
N ALA A 160 10.42 7.51 2.61
CA ALA A 160 9.51 7.14 1.54
C ALA A 160 9.34 5.61 1.42
N VAL A 161 10.43 4.85 1.46
CA VAL A 161 10.38 3.39 1.34
C VAL A 161 10.00 2.73 2.67
N LEU A 162 10.40 3.28 3.80
CA LEU A 162 9.99 2.80 5.13
C LEU A 162 8.48 2.95 5.33
N THR A 163 7.89 4.08 4.92
CA THR A 163 6.45 4.31 5.02
C THR A 163 5.67 3.26 4.23
N GLU A 164 6.15 2.87 3.05
CA GLU A 164 5.58 1.75 2.28
C GLU A 164 5.81 0.40 3.00
N ALA A 165 6.99 0.18 3.56
CA ALA A 165 7.32 -1.07 4.23
C ALA A 165 6.49 -1.36 5.47
N MET A 166 6.01 -0.31 6.14
CA MET A 166 5.19 -0.44 7.35
C MET A 166 3.72 -0.78 7.06
N LEU A 167 3.28 -0.86 5.81
CA LEU A 167 1.87 -1.13 5.46
C LEU A 167 1.33 -2.45 6.00
N GLY A 168 2.15 -3.50 6.06
CA GLY A 168 1.76 -4.81 6.58
C GLY A 168 1.73 -4.89 8.11
N VAL A 169 2.44 -3.99 8.80
CA VAL A 169 2.63 -4.07 10.27
C VAL A 169 1.33 -3.93 11.06
N PRO A 170 0.39 -3.02 10.72
CA PRO A 170 -0.91 -2.95 11.40
C PRO A 170 -1.69 -4.27 11.30
N GLN A 171 -1.63 -4.95 10.16
CA GLN A 171 -2.29 -6.25 9.99
C GLN A 171 -1.63 -7.33 10.84
N LEU A 172 -0.28 -7.38 10.86
CA LEU A 172 0.49 -8.27 11.72
C LEU A 172 0.15 -8.08 13.21
N TYR A 173 0.04 -6.82 13.64
CA TYR A 173 -0.32 -6.47 15.01
C TYR A 173 -1.76 -6.86 15.35
N ARG A 174 -2.72 -6.57 14.46
CA ARG A 174 -4.14 -6.92 14.67
C ARG A 174 -4.33 -8.43 14.80
N ASN A 175 -3.69 -9.20 13.93
CA ASN A 175 -3.70 -10.66 14.00
C ASN A 175 -3.13 -11.17 15.33
N TYR A 176 -2.03 -10.57 15.81
CA TYR A 176 -1.43 -10.93 17.10
C TYR A 176 -2.38 -10.65 18.27
N CYS A 177 -2.98 -9.46 18.32
CA CYS A 177 -3.88 -9.05 19.40
C CYS A 177 -5.17 -9.86 19.42
N HIS A 178 -5.80 -10.06 18.26
CA HIS A 178 -7.07 -10.78 18.16
C HIS A 178 -6.90 -12.30 18.14
N ARG A 179 -5.67 -12.81 18.02
CA ARG A 179 -5.36 -14.25 17.88
C ARG A 179 -6.18 -14.94 16.80
N SER A 180 -6.56 -14.19 15.76
CA SER A 180 -7.41 -14.63 14.66
C SER A 180 -7.01 -13.87 13.39
N THR A 181 -7.10 -14.55 12.25
CA THR A 181 -6.97 -13.96 10.91
C THR A 181 -8.33 -13.78 10.22
N GLU A 182 -9.41 -13.79 10.99
CA GLU A 182 -10.77 -13.58 10.45
C GLU A 182 -10.90 -12.20 9.80
N GLY A 183 -11.48 -12.16 8.60
CA GLY A 183 -11.57 -10.94 7.78
C GLY A 183 -10.31 -10.59 6.98
N MET A 184 -9.24 -11.40 7.05
CA MET A 184 -8.05 -11.25 6.20
C MET A 184 -8.14 -12.11 4.94
N SER A 185 -7.92 -11.52 3.76
CA SER A 185 -7.84 -12.28 2.50
C SER A 185 -6.46 -12.91 2.34
N LEU A 186 -6.33 -14.20 2.65
CA LEU A 186 -5.06 -14.93 2.51
C LEU A 186 -4.48 -14.85 1.08
N LYS A 187 -5.35 -14.86 0.06
CA LYS A 187 -4.96 -14.70 -1.34
C LYS A 187 -4.31 -13.35 -1.61
N MET A 188 -4.79 -12.29 -0.96
CA MET A 188 -4.20 -10.95 -1.07
C MET A 188 -2.81 -10.91 -0.48
N VAL A 189 -2.62 -11.48 0.72
CA VAL A 189 -1.31 -11.54 1.37
C VAL A 189 -0.29 -12.31 0.53
N LEU A 190 -0.67 -13.46 -0.05
CA LEU A 190 0.21 -14.20 -0.97
C LEU A 190 0.61 -13.39 -2.22
N MET A 191 -0.28 -12.56 -2.74
CA MET A 191 0.04 -11.65 -3.84
C MET A 191 1.00 -10.53 -3.41
N TRP A 192 0.86 -10.00 -2.20
CA TRP A 192 1.82 -9.06 -1.63
C TRP A 192 3.20 -9.71 -1.47
N THR A 193 3.26 -10.89 -0.86
CA THR A 193 4.53 -11.58 -0.60
C THR A 193 5.28 -11.87 -1.88
N SER A 194 4.58 -12.32 -2.92
CA SER A 194 5.19 -12.58 -4.23
C SER A 194 5.66 -11.29 -4.92
N GLY A 195 4.88 -10.21 -4.86
CA GLY A 195 5.26 -8.90 -5.37
C GLY A 195 6.47 -8.31 -4.67
N ASP A 196 6.50 -8.33 -3.34
CA ASP A 196 7.58 -7.77 -2.52
C ASP A 196 8.85 -8.61 -2.61
N THR A 197 8.73 -9.93 -2.75
CA THR A 197 9.89 -10.82 -3.03
C THR A 197 10.48 -10.51 -4.40
N PHE A 198 9.63 -10.39 -5.43
CA PHE A 198 10.07 -10.03 -6.77
C PHE A 198 10.77 -8.66 -6.80
N LYS A 199 10.15 -7.66 -6.17
CA LYS A 199 10.69 -6.29 -6.05
C LYS A 199 12.02 -6.25 -5.31
N THR A 200 12.15 -6.99 -4.21
CA THR A 200 13.39 -7.09 -3.44
C THR A 200 14.51 -7.76 -4.24
N ALA A 201 14.20 -8.87 -4.94
CA ALA A 201 15.16 -9.52 -5.83
C ALA A 201 15.62 -8.56 -6.94
N TYR A 202 14.69 -7.82 -7.53
CA TYR A 202 14.98 -6.81 -8.54
C TYR A 202 15.93 -5.72 -8.02
N PHE A 203 15.76 -5.26 -6.77
CA PHE A 203 16.67 -4.27 -6.15
C PHE A 203 18.07 -4.81 -5.89
N LEU A 204 18.18 -6.06 -5.43
CA LEU A 204 19.47 -6.71 -5.18
C LEU A 204 20.25 -6.95 -6.47
N LEU A 205 19.56 -7.33 -7.56
CA LEU A 205 20.18 -7.61 -8.85
C LEU A 205 20.62 -6.33 -9.59
N ASN A 206 19.84 -5.25 -9.52
CA ASN A 206 20.14 -4.00 -10.22
C ASN A 206 20.97 -3.00 -9.41
N GLY A 207 21.42 -3.36 -8.20
CA GLY A 207 22.25 -2.48 -7.36
C GLY A 207 21.52 -1.20 -6.94
N ALA A 208 20.22 -1.27 -6.65
CA ALA A 208 19.44 -0.13 -6.20
C ALA A 208 19.97 0.45 -4.87
N PRO A 209 19.67 1.73 -4.53
CA PRO A 209 20.08 2.31 -3.26
C PRO A 209 19.69 1.43 -2.07
N LEU A 210 20.58 1.29 -1.07
CA LEU A 210 20.44 0.34 0.05
C LEU A 210 19.09 0.42 0.78
N GLN A 211 18.51 1.62 0.83
CA GLN A 211 17.20 1.88 1.42
C GLN A 211 16.10 0.99 0.82
N PHE A 212 16.13 0.77 -0.50
CA PHE A 212 15.16 -0.09 -1.20
C PHE A 212 15.34 -1.56 -0.84
N SER A 213 16.58 -2.06 -0.79
CA SER A 213 16.85 -3.45 -0.44
C SER A 213 16.51 -3.76 1.02
N VAL A 214 16.88 -2.87 1.96
CA VAL A 214 16.59 -3.04 3.39
C VAL A 214 15.09 -3.01 3.66
N CYS A 215 14.38 -2.01 3.12
CA CYS A 215 12.93 -1.90 3.30
C CYS A 215 12.18 -3.01 2.56
N GLY A 216 12.64 -3.42 1.37
CA GLY A 216 12.06 -4.54 0.63
C GLY A 216 12.18 -5.86 1.40
N LEU A 217 13.35 -6.13 2.00
CA LEU A 217 13.51 -7.29 2.87
C LEU A 217 12.58 -7.23 4.09
N LEU A 218 12.45 -6.04 4.70
CA LEU A 218 11.50 -5.84 5.81
C LEU A 218 10.05 -6.16 5.38
N GLN A 219 9.62 -5.74 4.19
CA GLN A 219 8.30 -6.06 3.64
C GLN A 219 8.09 -7.57 3.52
N VAL A 220 9.04 -8.27 2.89
CA VAL A 220 8.99 -9.73 2.75
C VAL A 220 8.91 -10.41 4.12
N LEU A 221 9.67 -9.94 5.11
CA LEU A 221 9.65 -10.50 6.47
C LEU A 221 8.30 -10.28 7.17
N VAL A 222 7.71 -9.09 7.04
CA VAL A 222 6.39 -8.78 7.61
C VAL A 222 5.32 -9.66 6.98
N ASP A 223 5.37 -9.82 5.66
CA ASP A 223 4.44 -10.67 4.92
C ASP A 223 4.54 -12.14 5.31
N LEU A 224 5.76 -12.68 5.42
CA LEU A 224 6.00 -14.03 5.90
C LEU A 224 5.52 -14.21 7.34
N ALA A 225 5.67 -13.20 8.19
CA ALA A 225 5.16 -13.23 9.55
C ALA A 225 3.61 -13.26 9.59
N ILE A 226 2.92 -12.52 8.72
CA ILE A 226 1.46 -12.57 8.58
C ILE A 226 1.00 -13.95 8.10
N LEU A 227 1.67 -14.51 7.08
CA LEU A 227 1.38 -15.87 6.59
C LEU A 227 1.63 -16.92 7.67
N GLY A 228 2.71 -16.77 8.44
CA GLY A 228 3.02 -17.62 9.59
C GLY A 228 1.93 -17.58 10.66
N GLN A 229 1.43 -16.40 11.00
CA GLN A 229 0.28 -16.26 11.92
C GLN A 229 -0.97 -16.95 11.36
N ALA A 230 -1.28 -16.77 10.08
CA ALA A 230 -2.42 -17.41 9.43
C ALA A 230 -2.33 -18.94 9.48
N TYR A 231 -1.15 -19.49 9.24
CA TYR A 231 -0.90 -20.93 9.34
C TYR A 231 -1.09 -21.44 10.79
N ILE A 232 -0.48 -20.76 11.78
CA ILE A 232 -0.59 -21.14 13.19
C ILE A 232 -2.05 -21.14 13.67
N PHE A 233 -2.81 -20.10 13.34
CA PHE A 233 -4.22 -19.99 13.75
C PHE A 233 -5.14 -20.96 12.99
N ALA A 234 -4.78 -21.36 11.77
CA ALA A 234 -5.49 -22.41 11.04
C ALA A 234 -5.23 -23.81 11.62
N CYS A 235 -4.00 -24.10 12.05
CA CYS A 235 -3.63 -25.39 12.66
C CYS A 235 -4.15 -25.54 14.10
N HIS A 236 -4.30 -24.44 14.83
CA HIS A 236 -4.88 -24.42 16.17
C HIS A 236 -6.18 -23.59 16.19
N PRO A 237 -7.27 -24.10 15.60
CA PRO A 237 -8.55 -23.41 15.63
C PRO A 237 -8.98 -23.26 17.10
N GLN A 238 -9.04 -22.01 17.57
CA GLN A 238 -9.53 -21.74 18.92
C GLN A 238 -11.02 -22.09 18.96
N LYS A 239 -11.44 -22.84 19.99
CA LYS A 239 -12.87 -23.11 20.23
C LYS A 239 -13.60 -21.75 20.29
N PRO A 240 -14.77 -21.60 19.62
CA PRO A 240 -15.55 -20.39 19.75
C PRO A 240 -15.80 -20.12 21.23
N ALA A 241 -15.56 -18.88 21.65
CA ALA A 241 -15.92 -18.45 23.00
C ALA A 241 -17.40 -18.80 23.22
N PRO A 242 -17.77 -19.44 24.35
CA PRO A 242 -19.16 -19.78 24.59
C PRO A 242 -19.97 -18.49 24.50
N HIS A 243 -20.90 -18.43 23.53
CA HIS A 243 -21.89 -17.38 23.48
C HIS A 243 -22.56 -17.34 24.84
N THR A 244 -22.30 -16.28 25.61
CA THR A 244 -23.14 -15.92 26.74
C THR A 244 -24.53 -15.74 26.17
N ALA A 245 -25.37 -16.76 26.33
CA ALA A 245 -26.79 -16.67 26.07
C ALA A 245 -27.30 -15.47 26.87
N HIS A 246 -27.74 -14.43 26.16
CA HIS A 246 -28.54 -13.39 26.79
C HIS A 246 -29.73 -14.09 27.45
N PRO A 247 -29.92 -13.99 28.78
CA PRO A 247 -31.12 -14.51 29.38
C PRO A 247 -32.29 -13.71 28.82
N ALA A 248 -33.18 -14.40 28.12
CA ALA A 248 -34.51 -13.92 27.86
C ALA A 248 -35.17 -13.63 29.22
N SER A 249 -35.38 -12.36 29.55
CA SER A 249 -36.25 -11.93 30.64
C SER A 249 -36.87 -10.60 30.19
N ALA A 250 -38.03 -10.65 29.54
CA ALA A 250 -39.33 -10.62 30.21
C ALA A 250 -39.50 -9.34 31.06
N LYS A 251 -40.02 -8.28 30.43
CA LYS A 251 -40.92 -7.35 31.11
C LYS A 251 -42.14 -7.10 30.23
N ALA A 252 -43.19 -7.82 30.60
CA ALA A 252 -44.56 -7.35 30.46
C ALA A 252 -44.82 -6.28 31.53
N LEU A 253 -45.80 -5.41 31.22
CA LEU A 253 -46.32 -4.25 31.97
C LEU A 253 -45.46 -2.98 31.94
#